data_AF-A0A1G0I9S5-F1
#
_entry.id   AF-A0A1G0I9S5-F1
#
_cell.length_a   1.000
_cell.length_b   1.000
_cell.length_c   1.000
_cell.angle_alpha   90.00
_cell.angle_beta   90.00
_cell.angle_gamma   90.00
#
_symmetry.space_group_name_H-M   'P 1'
#
loop_
_entity.id
_entity.type
_entity.pdbx_description
1 polymer ?
#
loop_
_entity_poly.entity_id
_entity_poly.type
_entity_poly.pdbx_seq_one_letter_code
_entity_poly.pdbx_strand_id
1 'polypeptide(L)'
;MATVGDAKLFKNGREMSAWLGLVPRQHSSGNNIRLSGISKRGDCYVRKLLIHGARSVVNNCEKKKDKKSIWVTDKKNRCGYNKASVALANKNARVIWAIMATGECYRKPMSV
;
A
#
# COMPACT_ATOMS: atom_id res chain seq x y z
N MET A 1 -4.94 -10.85 17.02
CA MET A 1 -3.62 -11.32 16.57
C MET A 1 -3.43 -10.86 15.13
N ALA A 2 -2.35 -10.11 14.86
CA ALA A 2 -2.02 -9.64 13.51
C ALA A 2 -0.86 -10.49 13.00
N THR A 3 -1.17 -11.66 12.45
CA THR A 3 -0.16 -12.63 12.06
C THR A 3 -0.02 -12.59 10.55
N VAL A 4 0.65 -11.55 10.04
CA VAL A 4 1.34 -11.76 8.76
C VAL A 4 2.40 -12.80 9.09
N GLY A 5 2.14 -14.06 8.75
CA GLY A 5 3.02 -15.19 9.01
C GLY A 5 4.28 -15.11 8.15
N ASP A 6 4.74 -16.24 7.64
CA ASP A 6 5.90 -16.26 6.76
C ASP A 6 5.60 -15.50 5.44
N ALA A 7 6.32 -14.40 5.22
CA ALA A 7 6.18 -13.59 4.01
C ALA A 7 6.60 -14.35 2.74
N LYS A 8 7.36 -15.44 2.87
CA LYS A 8 7.74 -16.33 1.76
C LYS A 8 6.56 -17.12 1.19
N LEU A 9 5.42 -17.15 1.89
CA LEU A 9 4.17 -17.71 1.35
C LEU A 9 3.64 -16.91 0.15
N PHE A 10 4.05 -15.66 -0.01
CA PHE A 10 3.70 -14.82 -1.15
C PHE A 10 4.86 -14.77 -2.15
N LYS A 11 4.58 -14.96 -3.44
CA LYS A 11 5.61 -14.90 -4.50
C LYS A 11 6.23 -13.52 -4.64
N ASN A 12 5.47 -12.48 -4.31
CA ASN A 12 5.91 -11.10 -4.35
C ASN A 12 5.05 -10.18 -3.45
N GLY A 13 5.52 -8.97 -3.21
CA GLY A 13 4.79 -7.99 -2.41
C GLY A 13 3.44 -7.54 -3.01
N ARG A 14 3.20 -7.74 -4.32
CA ARG A 14 1.88 -7.43 -4.92
C ARG A 14 0.84 -8.46 -4.47
N GLU A 15 1.22 -9.73 -4.36
CA GLU A 15 0.36 -10.78 -3.82
C GLU A 15 0.03 -10.52 -2.35
N MET A 16 1.02 -10.16 -1.53
CA MET A 16 0.77 -9.77 -0.14
C MET A 16 -0.18 -8.56 -0.06
N SER A 17 0.05 -7.53 -0.87
CA SER A 17 -0.85 -6.36 -0.91
C SER A 17 -2.27 -6.72 -1.38
N ALA A 18 -2.42 -7.66 -2.30
CA ALA A 18 -3.71 -8.13 -2.78
C ALA A 18 -4.44 -8.93 -1.69
N TRP A 19 -3.70 -9.80 -1.01
CA TRP A 19 -4.17 -10.56 0.15
C TRP A 19 -4.64 -9.65 1.28
N LEU A 20 -3.94 -8.54 1.56
CA LEU A 20 -4.35 -7.51 2.53
C LEU A 20 -5.52 -6.62 2.05
N GLY A 21 -6.03 -6.81 0.83
CA GLY A 21 -7.16 -6.05 0.30
C GLY A 21 -6.84 -4.59 -0.04
N LEU A 22 -5.56 -4.27 -0.27
CA LEU A 22 -5.07 -2.93 -0.66
C LEU A 22 -5.03 -2.73 -2.19
N VAL A 23 -5.61 -3.66 -2.94
CA VAL A 23 -5.76 -3.61 -4.40
C VAL A 23 -7.22 -3.34 -4.80
N PRO A 24 -7.47 -2.73 -5.97
CA PRO A 24 -8.81 -2.61 -6.51
C PRO A 24 -9.47 -3.99 -6.66
N ARG A 25 -10.78 -4.05 -6.41
CA ARG A 25 -11.58 -5.23 -6.70
C ARG A 25 -11.72 -5.37 -8.21
N GLN A 26 -11.32 -6.51 -8.75
CA GLN A 26 -11.50 -6.81 -10.16
C GLN A 26 -12.82 -7.57 -10.37
N HIS A 27 -13.65 -7.03 -11.26
CA HIS A 27 -14.82 -7.70 -11.81
C HIS A 27 -14.63 -7.79 -13.33
N SER A 28 -14.23 -8.97 -13.79
CA SER A 28 -14.02 -9.24 -15.21
C SER A 28 -14.95 -10.34 -15.67
N SER A 29 -15.72 -10.09 -16.73
CA SER A 29 -16.49 -11.11 -17.43
C SER A 29 -16.19 -11.02 -18.92
N GLY A 30 -15.84 -12.16 -19.53
CA GLY A 30 -15.46 -12.25 -20.94
C GLY A 30 -14.41 -11.20 -21.33
N ASN A 31 -14.83 -10.22 -22.15
CA ASN A 31 -13.98 -9.19 -22.75
C ASN A 31 -13.93 -7.85 -21.99
N ASN A 32 -14.57 -7.72 -20.83
CA ASN A 32 -14.66 -6.46 -20.09
C ASN A 32 -13.99 -6.56 -18.72
N ILE A 33 -12.91 -5.80 -18.50
CA ILE A 33 -12.24 -5.67 -17.21
C ILE A 33 -12.74 -4.40 -16.52
N ARG A 34 -13.50 -4.56 -15.43
CA ARG A 34 -13.90 -3.42 -14.58
C ARG A 34 -13.18 -3.49 -13.24
N LEU A 35 -12.47 -2.40 -12.91
CA LEU A 35 -11.88 -2.20 -11.59
C LEU A 35 -12.82 -1.35 -10.76
N SER A 36 -13.27 -1.89 -9.62
CA SER A 36 -14.16 -1.19 -8.68
C SER A 36 -13.37 -0.61 -7.49
N GLY A 37 -14.05 -0.33 -6.39
CA GLY A 37 -13.40 0.07 -5.13
C GLY A 37 -12.39 -0.96 -4.62
N ILE A 38 -11.70 -0.64 -3.52
CA ILE A 38 -10.74 -1.56 -2.91
C ILE A 38 -11.40 -2.90 -2.57
N SER A 39 -10.68 -4.00 -2.76
CA SER A 39 -11.15 -5.36 -2.55
C SER A 39 -11.69 -5.58 -1.12
N LYS A 40 -11.11 -4.91 -0.11
CA LYS A 40 -11.41 -5.07 1.33
C LYS A 40 -11.28 -6.49 1.88
N ARG A 41 -10.97 -7.48 1.03
CA ARG A 41 -10.67 -8.88 1.38
C ARG A 41 -9.38 -8.96 2.21
N GLY A 42 -9.23 -10.00 3.01
CA GLY A 42 -8.07 -10.19 3.88
C GLY A 42 -8.21 -9.62 5.29
N ASP A 43 -7.08 -9.54 5.99
CA ASP A 43 -7.01 -9.09 7.38
C ASP A 43 -7.46 -7.63 7.52
N CYS A 44 -8.60 -7.43 8.19
CA CYS A 44 -9.21 -6.13 8.39
C CYS A 44 -8.41 -5.24 9.36
N TYR A 45 -7.68 -5.83 10.31
CA TYR A 45 -6.90 -5.15 11.32
C TYR A 45 -5.59 -4.62 10.74
N VAL A 46 -4.81 -5.46 10.05
CA VAL A 46 -3.57 -5.05 9.38
C VAL A 46 -3.87 -3.98 8.32
N ARG A 47 -4.92 -4.18 7.51
CA ARG A 47 -5.36 -3.16 6.54
C ARG A 47 -5.73 -1.84 7.23
N LYS A 48 -6.45 -1.90 8.36
CA LYS A 48 -6.81 -0.71 9.13
C LYS A 48 -5.56 0.05 9.59
N LEU A 49 -4.60 -0.64 10.21
CA LEU A 49 -3.34 -0.03 10.64
C LEU A 49 -2.56 0.61 9.50
N LEU A 50 -2.40 -0.08 8.38
CA LEU A 50 -1.69 0.45 7.20
C LEU A 50 -2.38 1.69 6.63
N ILE A 51 -3.71 1.70 6.57
CA ILE A 51 -4.48 2.84 6.07
C ILE A 51 -4.40 4.03 7.04
N HIS A 52 -4.52 3.82 8.35
CA HIS A 52 -4.39 4.91 9.33
C HIS A 52 -2.97 5.50 9.35
N GLY A 53 -1.94 4.65 9.30
CA GLY A 53 -0.56 5.11 9.16
C GLY A 53 -0.34 5.93 7.89
N ALA A 54 -0.90 5.47 6.76
CA ALA A 54 -0.84 6.21 5.50
C ALA A 54 -1.58 7.56 5.58
N ARG A 55 -2.77 7.61 6.20
CA ARG A 55 -3.53 8.86 6.40
C ARG A 55 -2.75 9.89 7.20
N SER A 56 -2.05 9.47 8.26
CA SER A 56 -1.19 10.35 9.06
C SER A 56 -0.08 10.97 8.18
N VAL A 57 0.55 10.18 7.32
CA VAL A 57 1.56 10.68 6.38
C VAL A 57 0.96 11.64 5.36
N VAL A 58 -0.17 11.30 4.74
CA VAL A 58 -0.85 12.16 3.74
C VAL A 58 -1.30 13.49 4.36
N ASN A 59 -1.63 13.51 5.64
CA ASN A 59 -1.99 14.74 6.35
C ASN A 59 -0.80 15.68 6.57
N ASN A 60 0.43 15.15 6.63
CA ASN A 60 1.63 15.91 6.96
C ASN A 60 2.66 15.97 5.81
N CYS A 61 2.35 15.43 4.63
CA CYS A 61 3.32 15.29 3.53
C CYS A 61 3.68 16.62 2.86
N GLU A 62 2.77 17.60 2.85
CA GLU A 62 2.99 18.92 2.21
C GLU A 62 4.13 19.72 2.86
N LYS A 63 4.41 19.46 4.13
CA LYS A 63 5.49 20.14 4.87
C LYS A 63 6.87 19.54 4.62
N LYS A 64 6.96 18.45 3.84
CA LYS A 64 8.19 17.65 3.69
C LYS A 64 8.67 17.63 2.24
N LYS A 65 9.98 17.80 2.05
CA LYS A 65 10.65 17.82 0.74
C LYS A 65 11.23 16.46 0.33
N ASP A 66 11.00 15.39 1.08
CA ASP A 66 11.50 14.08 0.69
C ASP A 66 10.72 13.52 -0.51
N LYS A 67 11.38 12.73 -1.36
CA LYS A 67 10.78 12.13 -2.57
C LYS A 67 9.46 11.40 -2.33
N LYS A 68 9.34 10.71 -1.19
CA LYS A 68 8.12 9.98 -0.84
C LYS A 68 7.01 10.98 -0.56
N SER A 69 7.25 12.00 0.25
CA SER A 69 6.30 13.07 0.52
C SER A 69 5.87 13.81 -0.75
N ILE A 70 6.81 14.15 -1.64
CA ILE A 70 6.50 14.77 -2.94
C ILE A 70 5.56 13.87 -3.76
N TRP A 71 5.89 12.58 -3.89
CA TRP A 71 5.03 11.62 -4.61
C TRP A 71 3.65 11.46 -3.97
N VAL A 72 3.56 11.47 -2.64
CA VAL A 72 2.28 11.39 -1.91
C VAL A 72 1.45 12.65 -2.14
N THR A 73 2.06 13.83 -2.06
CA THR A 73 1.41 15.13 -2.31
C THR A 73 0.86 15.19 -3.73
N ASP A 74 1.68 14.84 -4.72
CA ASP A 74 1.27 14.77 -6.12
C ASP A 74 0.10 13.78 -6.32
N LYS A 75 0.16 12.60 -5.68
CA LYS A 75 -0.95 11.63 -5.74
C LYS A 75 -2.22 12.15 -5.05
N LYS A 76 -2.10 12.88 -3.93
CA LYS A 76 -3.20 13.54 -3.22
C LYS A 76 -3.86 14.57 -4.12
N ASN A 77 -3.08 15.40 -4.81
CA ASN A 77 -3.57 16.44 -5.70
C ASN A 77 -4.31 15.85 -6.91
N ARG A 78 -3.77 14.80 -7.52
CA ARG A 78 -4.36 14.19 -8.74
C ARG A 78 -5.54 13.27 -8.47
N CYS A 79 -5.59 12.60 -7.32
CA CYS A 79 -6.53 11.50 -7.08
C CYS A 79 -7.37 11.67 -5.81
N GLY A 80 -7.09 12.67 -4.97
CA GLY A 80 -7.76 12.91 -3.71
C GLY A 80 -7.17 12.13 -2.53
N TYR A 81 -7.51 12.59 -1.32
CA TYR A 81 -6.96 12.13 -0.05
C TYR A 81 -7.05 10.61 0.18
N ASN A 82 -8.24 10.03 -0.03
CA ASN A 82 -8.47 8.61 0.22
C ASN A 82 -7.70 7.71 -0.76
N LYS A 83 -7.65 8.07 -2.05
CA LYS A 83 -6.90 7.30 -3.05
C LYS A 83 -5.40 7.40 -2.81
N ALA A 84 -4.89 8.57 -2.42
CA ALA A 84 -3.49 8.74 -2.03
C ALA A 84 -3.12 7.91 -0.79
N SER A 85 -4.00 7.87 0.22
CA SER A 85 -3.82 7.05 1.43
C SER A 85 -3.74 5.56 1.09
N VAL A 86 -4.64 5.05 0.25
CA VAL A 86 -4.61 3.64 -0.20
C VAL A 86 -3.35 3.35 -1.02
N ALA A 87 -2.96 4.26 -1.93
CA ALA A 87 -1.76 4.09 -2.75
C ALA A 87 -0.48 4.02 -1.89
N LEU A 88 -0.38 4.87 -0.87
CA LEU A 88 0.73 4.85 0.08
C LEU A 88 0.72 3.57 0.93
N ALA A 89 -0.43 3.14 1.42
CA ALA A 89 -0.57 1.89 2.17
C ALA A 89 -0.14 0.67 1.33
N ASN A 90 -0.55 0.59 0.06
CA ASN A 90 -0.12 -0.46 -0.87
C ASN A 90 1.41 -0.43 -1.09
N LYS A 91 1.99 0.76 -1.29
CA LYS A 91 3.45 0.91 -1.40
C LYS A 91 4.16 0.40 -0.14
N ASN A 92 3.66 0.75 1.05
CA ASN A 92 4.22 0.29 2.32
C ASN A 92 4.07 -1.24 2.48
N ALA A 93 2.94 -1.83 2.11
CA ALA A 93 2.75 -3.27 2.17
C ALA A 93 3.79 -4.03 1.34
N ARG A 94 4.13 -3.51 0.15
CA ARG A 94 5.17 -4.10 -0.71
C ARG A 94 6.57 -3.97 -0.11
N VAL A 95 6.85 -2.88 0.60
CA VAL A 95 8.12 -2.68 1.32
C VAL A 95 8.21 -3.61 2.53
N ILE A 96 7.14 -3.72 3.31
CA ILE A 96 7.05 -4.63 4.46
C ILE A 96 7.29 -6.07 4.00
N TRP A 97 6.65 -6.49 2.91
CA TRP A 97 6.90 -7.80 2.31
C TRP A 97 8.39 -8.00 1.98
N ALA A 98 9.03 -7.04 1.33
CA ALA A 98 10.44 -7.15 0.96
C ALA A 98 11.33 -7.31 2.19
N ILE A 99 11.11 -6.50 3.23
CA ILE A 99 11.83 -6.60 4.52
C ILE A 99 11.66 -7.99 5.15
N MET A 100 10.42 -8.49 5.20
CA MET A 100 10.15 -9.80 5.78
C MET A 100 10.72 -10.96 4.95
N ALA A 101 10.73 -10.83 3.62
CA ALA A 101 11.22 -11.87 2.72
C ALA A 101 12.75 -11.94 2.68
N THR A 102 13.45 -10.80 2.73
CA THR A 102 14.92 -10.75 2.71
C THR A 102 15.55 -10.80 4.10
N GLY A 103 14.81 -10.43 5.15
CA GLY A 103 15.35 -10.23 6.49
C GLY A 103 16.21 -8.97 6.64
N GLU A 104 16.30 -8.14 5.60
CA GLU A 104 17.11 -6.92 5.61
C GLU A 104 16.38 -5.75 6.27
N CYS A 105 17.14 -4.84 6.87
CA CYS A 105 16.58 -3.61 7.44
C CYS A 105 16.04 -2.66 6.36
N TYR A 106 15.02 -1.88 6.71
CA TYR A 106 14.47 -0.85 5.83
C TYR A 106 15.54 0.18 5.42
N ARG A 107 15.80 0.28 4.11
CA ARG A 107 16.64 1.33 3.52
C ARG A 107 15.78 2.42 2.90
N LYS A 108 16.02 3.68 3.29
CA LYS A 108 15.37 4.83 2.66
C LYS A 108 15.83 4.92 1.19
N PRO A 109 14.91 5.08 0.21
CA PRO A 109 15.30 5.25 -1.18
C PRO A 109 16.12 6.53 -1.34
N MET A 110 17.27 6.44 -2.03
CA MET A 110 18.21 7.55 -2.19
C MET A 110 17.53 8.76 -2.85
N SER A 111 17.75 9.93 -2.26
CA SER A 111 17.33 11.21 -2.80
C SER A 111 18.32 11.70 -3.86
N VAL A 112 18.37 11.06 -5.03
CA VAL A 112 18.94 11.66 -6.26
C VAL A 112 18.06 12.75 -6.85
#